data_AF-C8XC03-F1
#
_entry.id   AF-C8XC03-F1
#
_cell.length_a   1.000
_cell.length_b   1.000
_cell.length_c   1.000
_cell.angle_alpha   90.00
_cell.angle_beta   90.00
_cell.angle_gamma   90.00
#
_symmetry.space_group_name_H-M   'P 1'
#
loop_
_entity.id
_entity.type
_entity.pdbx_description
1 polymer ?
#
loop_
_entity_poly.entity_id
_entity_poly.type
_entity_poly.pdbx_seq_one_letter_code
_entity_poly.pdbx_strand_id
1 'polypeptide(L)' 'MSEYSGAPAKKGGGLSGRAIGGIVIAVLVIVFIAINRDPANVSFLFTSVTMPLWIALSIAGAGGLLAGFLIGRKKYKR' A
#
# COMPACT_ATOMS: atom_id res chain seq x y z
N MET A 1 3.04 -4.89 -55.25
CA MET A 1 4.20 -5.12 -54.35
C MET A 1 4.49 -3.84 -53.59
N SER A 2 3.86 -3.62 -52.43
CA SER A 2 4.41 -2.83 -51.31
C SER A 2 3.41 -2.89 -50.16
N GLU A 3 3.50 -3.96 -49.37
CA GLU A 3 2.99 -3.91 -48.00
C GLU A 3 3.76 -2.79 -47.28
N TYR A 4 3.10 -1.66 -47.04
CA TYR A 4 3.55 -0.73 -46.01
C TYR A 4 3.28 -1.39 -44.65
N SER A 5 4.23 -2.23 -44.23
CA SER A 5 4.32 -2.74 -42.87
C SER A 5 4.64 -1.59 -41.92
N GLY A 6 3.60 -0.85 -41.51
CA GLY A 6 3.68 0.08 -40.41
C GLY A 6 3.97 -0.69 -39.13
N ALA A 7 5.23 -0.66 -38.67
CA ALA A 7 5.59 -1.22 -37.38
C ALA A 7 4.72 -0.56 -36.29
N PRO A 8 4.11 -1.34 -35.37
CA PRO A 8 3.27 -0.78 -34.33
C PRO A 8 4.11 0.17 -33.46
N ALA A 9 3.67 1.43 -33.34
CA ALA A 9 4.28 2.40 -32.44
C ALA A 9 4.28 1.81 -31.03
N LYS A 10 5.48 1.58 -30.46
CA LYS A 10 5.60 1.17 -29.05
C LYS A 10 5.01 2.28 -28.19
N LYS A 11 3.81 2.03 -27.66
CA LYS A 11 3.19 2.88 -26.65
C LYS A 11 4.10 2.83 -25.42
N GLY A 12 4.88 3.90 -25.20
CA GLY A 12 5.73 4.04 -24.03
C GLY A 12 4.88 3.83 -22.78
N GLY A 13 5.08 2.71 -22.11
CA GLY A 13 4.37 2.34 -20.90
C GLY A 13 4.86 3.19 -19.74
N GLY A 14 4.41 4.44 -19.67
CA GLY A 14 4.61 5.27 -18.48
C GLY A 14 3.96 4.62 -17.27
N LEU A 15 4.64 4.61 -16.14
CA LEU A 15 4.09 4.10 -14.89
C LEU A 15 2.79 4.86 -14.59
N SER A 16 1.67 4.14 -14.44
CA SER A 16 0.40 4.79 -14.10
C SER A 16 0.56 5.55 -12.78
N GLY A 17 -0.11 6.70 -12.62
CA GLY A 17 -0.05 7.48 -11.38
C GLY A 17 -0.41 6.66 -10.13
N ARG A 18 -1.24 5.61 -10.29
CA ARG A 18 -1.56 4.64 -9.24
C ARG A 18 -0.35 3.80 -8.83
N ALA A 19 0.47 3.38 -9.79
CA ALA A 19 1.70 2.64 -9.52
C ALA A 19 2.72 3.52 -8.78
N ILE A 20 2.86 4.79 -9.19
CA ILE A 20 3.73 5.75 -8.50
C ILE A 20 3.26 5.98 -7.06
N GLY A 21 1.96 6.23 -6.88
CA GLY A 21 1.37 6.38 -5.54
C GLY A 21 1.57 5.14 -4.67
N GLY A 22 1.39 3.94 -5.23
CA GLY A 22 1.65 2.68 -4.53
C GLY A 22 3.10 2.53 -4.09
N ILE A 23 4.06 2.86 -4.96
CA ILE A 23 5.50 2.82 -4.64
C ILE A 23 5.84 3.81 -3.53
N VAL A 24 5.33 5.05 -3.61
CA VAL A 24 5.56 6.07 -2.57
C VAL A 24 5.04 5.60 -1.21
N ILE A 25 3.83 5.06 -1.16
CA ILE A 25 3.26 4.51 0.08
C ILE A 25 4.12 3.36 0.62
N ALA A 26 4.55 2.44 -0.25
CA ALA A 26 5.40 1.32 0.17
C ALA A 26 6.73 1.81 0.78
N VAL A 27 7.37 2.79 0.16
CA VAL A 27 8.61 3.39 0.68
C VAL A 27 8.37 4.05 2.03
N LEU A 28 7.29 4.84 2.18
CA LEU A 28 6.95 5.48 3.45
C LEU A 28 6.72 4.45 4.56
N VAL A 29 6.05 3.33 4.27
CA VAL A 29 5.85 2.25 5.24
C VAL A 29 7.18 1.63 5.67
N ILE A 30 8.09 1.36 4.73
CA ILE A 30 9.42 0.80 5.04
C ILE A 30 10.23 1.77 5.91
N VAL A 31 10.26 3.06 5.55
CA VAL A 31 10.95 4.10 6.32
C VAL A 31 10.36 4.23 7.73
N PHE A 32 9.03 4.22 7.84
CA PHE A 32 8.33 4.25 9.11
C PHE A 32 8.73 3.06 10.01
N ILE A 33 8.78 1.85 9.45
CA ILE A 33 9.25 0.65 10.16
C ILE A 33 10.68 0.83 10.63
N ALA A 34 11.56 1.31 9.76
CA ALA A 34 12.99 1.46 10.05
C ALA A 34 13.25 2.45 11.19
N ILE A 35 12.55 3.59 11.21
CA ILE A 35 12.69 4.66 12.21
C ILE A 35 12.07 4.25 13.56
N ASN A 36 10.98 3.48 13.56
CA ASN A 36 10.20 3.20 14.77
C ASN A 36 10.49 1.83 15.38
N ARG A 37 11.73 1.32 15.26
CA ARG A 37 12.12 0.00 15.80
C ARG A 37 12.22 -0.03 17.32
N ASP A 38 12.38 1.11 17.95
CA ASP A 38 12.52 1.18 19.40
C ASP A 38 11.20 0.81 20.10
N PRO A 39 11.27 0.03 21.19
CA PRO A 39 10.09 -0.39 21.93
C PRO A 39 9.41 0.82 22.57
N ALA A 40 8.11 1.00 22.26
CA ALA A 40 7.27 2.05 22.83
C ALA A 40 6.17 1.42 23.70
N ASN A 41 5.74 2.13 24.73
CA ASN A 41 4.59 1.72 25.53
C ASN A 41 3.31 2.15 24.79
N VAL A 42 2.53 1.19 24.31
CA VAL A 42 1.30 1.44 23.55
C VAL A 42 0.10 1.06 24.41
N SER A 43 -0.78 2.03 24.66
CA SER A 43 -2.03 1.83 25.39
C SER A 43 -3.19 1.54 24.44
N PHE A 44 -3.79 0.37 24.59
CA PHE A 44 -5.05 -0.04 23.99
C PHE A 44 -6.21 0.21 24.95
N LEU A 45 -7.45 0.01 24.49
CA LEU A 45 -8.68 0.26 25.25
C LEU A 45 -8.72 -0.38 26.65
N PHE A 46 -8.10 -1.54 26.82
CA PHE A 46 -8.12 -2.30 28.08
C PHE A 46 -6.75 -2.81 28.54
N THR A 47 -5.68 -2.55 27.78
CA THR A 47 -4.35 -3.11 28.06
C THR A 47 -3.27 -2.18 27.56
N SER A 48 -2.08 -2.23 28.16
CA SER A 48 -0.90 -1.53 27.66
C SER A 48 0.19 -2.57 27.40
N VAL A 49 0.78 -2.52 26.21
CA VAL A 49 1.80 -3.47 25.78
C VAL A 49 3.01 -2.69 25.30
N THR A 50 4.19 -3.09 25.76
CA THR A 50 5.44 -2.57 25.22
C THR A 50 5.76 -3.32 23.95
N MET A 51 5.69 -2.63 22.81
CA MET A 51 6.03 -3.18 21.51
C MET A 51 6.64 -2.11 20.62
N PRO A 52 7.44 -2.48 19.61
CA PRO A 52 7.84 -1.54 18.57
C PRO A 52 6.60 -0.93 17.90
N LEU A 53 6.57 0.40 17.82
CA LEU A 53 5.40 1.16 17.35
C LEU A 53 5.03 0.79 15.90
N TRP A 54 6.00 0.39 15.09
CA TRP A 54 5.77 -0.09 13.73
C TRP A 54 4.88 -1.34 13.65
N ILE A 55 4.92 -2.23 14.65
CA ILE A 55 4.08 -3.44 14.67
C ILE A 55 2.62 -3.03 14.87
N ALA A 56 2.35 -2.18 15.86
CA ALA A 56 1.01 -1.69 16.15
C ALA A 56 0.37 -1.02 14.92
N LEU A 57 1.09 -0.12 14.26
CA LEU A 57 0.57 0.55 13.05
C LEU A 57 0.46 -0.39 11.84
N SER A 58 1.35 -1.36 11.69
CA SER A 58 1.24 -2.33 10.60
C SER A 58 -0.04 -3.16 10.74
N ILE A 59 -0.36 -3.60 11.94
CA ILE A 59 -1.60 -4.33 12.24
C ILE A 59 -2.82 -3.44 11.98
N ALA A 60 -2.82 -2.21 12.50
CA ALA A 60 -3.92 -1.28 12.30
C ALA A 60 -4.12 -0.92 10.82
N GLY A 61 -3.04 -0.64 10.09
CA GLY A 61 -3.05 -0.33 8.66
C GLY A 61 -3.52 -1.50 7.82
N ALA A 62 -3.02 -2.71 8.08
CA ALA A 62 -3.48 -3.93 7.41
C ALA A 62 -4.96 -4.19 7.70
N GLY A 63 -5.40 -4.03 8.95
CA GLY A 63 -6.81 -4.15 9.34
C GLY A 63 -7.70 -3.16 8.60
N GLY A 64 -7.30 -1.89 8.52
CA GLY A 64 -8.01 -0.85 7.76
C GLY A 64 -8.09 -1.14 6.26
N LEU A 65 -6.99 -1.60 5.66
CA LEU A 65 -6.96 -2.00 4.25
C LEU A 65 -7.87 -3.20 3.98
N LEU A 66 -7.82 -4.24 4.82
CA LEU A 66 -8.68 -5.40 4.72
C LEU A 66 -10.16 -5.02 4.86
N ALA A 67 -10.49 -4.21 5.87
CA ALA A 67 -11.85 -3.72 6.07
C ALA A 67 -12.35 -2.91 4.87
N GLY A 68 -11.54 -1.96 4.38
CA GLY A 68 -11.84 -1.17 3.20
C GLY A 68 -12.01 -2.01 1.94
N PHE A 69 -11.16 -3.01 1.73
CA PHE A 69 -11.27 -3.95 0.62
C PHE A 69 -12.56 -4.78 0.68
N LEU A 70 -12.90 -5.33 1.85
CA LEU A 70 -14.10 -6.13 2.04
C LEU A 70 -15.39 -5.31 1.85
N ILE A 71 -15.43 -4.09 2.38
CA ILE A 71 -16.56 -3.17 2.20
C ILE A 71 -16.67 -2.71 0.74
N GLY A 72 -15.55 -2.33 0.11
CA GLY A 72 -15.50 -1.90 -1.28
C GLY A 72 -15.88 -2.98 -2.28
N ARG A 73 -15.51 -4.24 -2.00
CA ARG A 73 -15.88 -5.41 -2.83
C ARG A 73 -17.39 -5.64 -2.87
N LYS A 74 -18.13 -5.26 -1.82
CA LYS A 74 -19.60 -5.37 -1.78
C LYS A 74 -20.30 -4.33 -2.66
N LYS A 75 -19.66 -3.16 -2.90
CA LYS A 75 -20.19 -2.09 -3.76
C LYS A 75 -20.00 -2.34 -5.26
N TYR A 76 -18.98 -3.10 -5.66
CA TYR A 76 -18.73 -3.44 -7.08
C TYR A 76 -19.69 -4.50 -7.65
N LYS A 77 -20.50 -5.14 -6.81
CA LYS A 77 -21.42 -6.22 -7.18
C LYS A 77 -22.91 -5.80 -7.21
N ARG A 78 -23.20 -4.51 -7.04
CA ARG A 78 -24.55 -3.93 -7.18
C ARG A 78 -24.61 -3.04 -8.41
#